data_AF-A0A9D9YG72-F1
#
_entry.id   AF-A0A9D9YG72-F1
#
_cell.length_a   1.000
_cell.length_b   1.000
_cell.length_c   1.000
_cell.angle_alpha   90.00
_cell.angle_beta   90.00
_cell.angle_gamma   90.00
#
_symmetry.space_group_name_H-M   'P 1'
#
loop_
_entity.id
_entity.type
_entity.pdbx_description
1 polymer ?
#
loop_
_entity_poly.entity_id
_entity_poly.type
_entity_poly.pdbx_seq_one_letter_code
_entity_poly.pdbx_strand_id
1 'polypeptide(L)'
;MNPSTTALAAPIHELHTASLQNQGSLVAPVTSVDSIVKAWDSFKELKFRLLNETDFATIKGERYAKKSTFRKLALAFGISVEIVREDHITFKDSTAFLLTARASSPNGRFMTAVGSCHTDEKKFSKASDARAVAQTRATNRCIADLVGWSAPSAEEIIGEEVEPPRRELPQAHPNEEELHEPRNAMTERQRTLLVSLINQKVIDSEEREVALSVIGSYSKEDASQVISSYLEPQPA
;
A
#
# COMPACT_ATOMS: atom_id res chain seq x y z
N MET A 1 71.90 -1.19 39.06
CA MET A 1 70.52 -0.95 39.55
C MET A 1 70.32 0.56 39.63
N ASN A 2 69.46 1.09 38.77
CA ASN A 2 68.75 2.37 38.87
C ASN A 2 67.68 2.33 37.76
N PRO A 3 66.37 2.43 38.07
CA PRO A 3 65.34 2.38 37.04
C PRO A 3 65.22 3.75 36.35
N SER A 4 65.36 3.74 35.02
CA SER A 4 65.08 4.89 34.16
C SER A 4 63.58 5.19 34.17
N THR A 5 63.19 6.31 34.80
CA THR A 5 61.84 6.87 34.69
C THR A 5 61.74 7.65 33.39
N THR A 6 61.20 7.03 32.34
CA THR A 6 60.79 7.71 31.11
C THR A 6 59.48 8.42 31.35
N ALA A 7 59.51 9.74 31.46
CA ALA A 7 58.30 10.58 31.47
C ALA A 7 57.71 10.61 30.05
N LEU A 8 56.52 10.02 29.88
CA LEU A 8 55.70 10.18 28.67
C LEU A 8 55.13 11.59 28.64
N ALA A 9 55.61 12.42 27.72
CA ALA A 9 54.99 13.70 27.39
C ALA A 9 53.70 13.44 26.60
N ALA A 10 52.55 13.84 27.16
CA ALA A 10 51.27 13.83 26.45
C ALA A 10 51.28 14.90 25.34
N PRO A 11 50.62 14.67 24.19
CA PRO A 11 50.54 15.67 23.13
C PRO A 11 49.67 16.84 23.61
N ILE A 12 50.23 18.05 23.53
CA ILE A 12 49.49 19.29 23.74
C ILE A 12 48.49 19.40 22.59
N HIS A 13 47.20 19.22 22.86
CA HIS A 13 46.15 19.56 21.91
C HIS A 13 46.20 21.07 21.66
N GLU A 14 46.52 21.47 20.43
CA GLU A 14 46.37 22.85 19.99
C GLU A 14 44.93 23.30 20.23
N LEU A 15 44.75 24.28 21.12
CA LEU A 15 43.48 24.95 21.32
C LEU A 15 43.15 25.72 20.04
N HIS A 16 42.26 25.17 19.22
CA HIS A 16 41.63 25.94 18.15
C HIS A 16 40.80 27.05 18.80
N THR A 17 41.23 28.31 18.61
CA THR A 17 40.38 29.47 18.88
C THR A 17 39.18 29.42 17.93
N ALA A 18 38.04 28.97 18.44
CA ALA A 18 36.78 29.08 17.72
C ALA A 18 36.44 30.56 17.53
N SER A 19 36.44 31.03 16.28
CA SER A 19 35.91 32.36 15.96
C SER A 19 34.40 32.33 16.21
N LEU A 20 33.92 33.08 17.21
CA LEU A 20 32.51 33.26 17.48
C LEU A 20 31.88 34.05 16.33
N GLN A 21 31.25 33.36 15.38
CA GLN A 21 30.48 34.00 14.32
C GLN A 21 29.09 34.41 14.85
N ASN A 22 28.99 35.71 15.12
CA ASN A 22 27.81 36.59 15.16
C ASN A 22 26.49 36.01 15.74
N GLN A 23 26.20 36.39 16.98
CA GLN A 23 24.98 36.05 17.71
C GLN A 23 23.78 36.94 17.35
N GLY A 24 23.29 36.82 16.12
CA GLY A 24 22.06 37.51 15.72
C GLY A 24 21.73 37.40 14.24
N SER A 25 21.72 36.19 13.66
CA SER A 25 21.12 35.99 12.34
C SER A 25 19.63 35.69 12.51
N LEU A 26 18.78 36.47 11.83
CA LEU A 26 17.42 36.02 11.53
C LEU A 26 17.50 34.68 10.81
N VAL A 27 16.52 33.81 11.04
CA VAL A 27 16.40 32.55 10.29
C VAL A 27 16.26 32.88 8.81
N ALA A 28 17.24 32.47 8.02
CA ALA A 28 17.26 32.67 6.57
C ALA A 28 16.93 31.36 5.84
N PRO A 29 16.36 31.43 4.62
CA PRO A 29 16.21 30.27 3.77
C PRO A 29 17.56 29.57 3.51
N VAL A 30 17.55 28.24 3.50
CA VAL A 30 18.75 27.41 3.30
C VAL A 30 19.36 27.51 1.90
N THR A 31 18.58 28.02 0.94
CA THR A 31 18.99 28.27 -0.46
C THR A 31 18.10 29.35 -1.07
N SER A 32 18.27 29.68 -2.34
CA SER A 32 17.47 30.69 -3.03
C SER A 32 15.98 30.35 -3.01
N VAL A 33 15.14 31.40 -2.97
CA VAL A 33 13.68 31.28 -2.97
C VAL A 33 13.20 30.46 -4.18
N ASP A 34 13.74 30.73 -5.37
CA ASP A 34 13.36 30.01 -6.60
C ASP A 34 13.64 28.51 -6.52
N SER A 35 14.78 28.13 -5.94
CA SER A 35 15.12 26.71 -5.76
C SER A 35 14.16 26.03 -4.78
N ILE A 36 13.77 26.72 -3.72
CA ILE A 36 12.80 26.23 -2.73
C ILE A 36 11.43 26.05 -3.38
N VAL A 37 10.95 27.05 -4.14
CA VAL A 37 9.65 26.99 -4.83
C VAL A 37 9.63 25.85 -5.84
N LYS A 38 10.68 25.71 -6.66
CA LYS A 38 10.79 24.60 -7.62
C LYS A 38 10.79 23.22 -6.95
N ALA A 39 11.49 23.07 -5.83
CA ALA A 39 11.49 21.84 -5.04
C ALA A 39 10.10 21.55 -4.46
N TRP A 40 9.40 22.59 -3.99
CA TRP A 40 8.05 22.48 -3.47
C TRP A 40 7.02 22.10 -4.54
N ASP A 41 7.14 22.65 -5.76
CA ASP A 41 6.29 22.27 -6.88
C ASP A 41 6.50 20.81 -7.29
N SER A 42 7.77 20.38 -7.33
CA SER A 42 8.11 18.97 -7.57
C SER A 42 7.53 18.04 -6.50
N PHE A 43 7.56 18.48 -5.23
CA PHE A 43 6.95 17.76 -4.12
C PHE A 43 5.43 17.62 -4.27
N LYS A 44 4.72 18.71 -4.58
CA LYS A 44 3.26 18.70 -4.80
C LYS A 44 2.87 17.79 -5.97
N GLU A 45 3.60 17.89 -7.07
CA GLU A 45 3.36 17.07 -8.27
C GLU A 45 3.53 15.59 -7.97
N LEU A 46 4.61 15.22 -7.29
CA LEU A 46 4.84 13.84 -6.86
C LEU A 46 3.70 13.35 -5.97
N LYS A 47 3.27 14.14 -4.99
CA LYS A 47 2.15 13.78 -4.10
C LYS A 47 0.85 13.52 -4.87
N PHE A 48 0.55 14.33 -5.89
CA PHE A 48 -0.64 14.15 -6.73
C PHE A 48 -0.57 12.86 -7.56
N ARG A 49 0.59 12.55 -8.15
CA ARG A 49 0.77 11.36 -8.99
C ARG A 49 0.93 10.05 -8.22
N LEU A 50 1.51 10.12 -7.03
CA LEU A 50 1.85 8.94 -6.23
C LEU A 50 0.65 8.36 -5.48
N LEU A 51 -0.26 9.23 -5.05
CA LEU A 51 -1.39 8.87 -4.20
C LEU A 51 -2.66 8.72 -5.04
N ASN A 52 -3.44 7.68 -4.78
CA ASN A 52 -4.72 7.44 -5.44
C ASN A 52 -5.84 7.29 -4.41
N GLU A 53 -7.09 7.12 -4.85
CA GLU A 53 -8.26 7.08 -3.97
C GLU A 53 -8.17 5.99 -2.90
N THR A 54 -7.53 4.85 -3.21
CA THR A 54 -7.39 3.74 -2.27
C THR A 54 -6.54 4.10 -1.05
N ASP A 55 -5.68 5.11 -1.17
CA ASP A 55 -4.82 5.61 -0.08
C ASP A 55 -5.56 6.46 0.96
N PHE A 56 -6.82 6.80 0.68
CA PHE A 56 -7.66 7.62 1.54
C PHE A 56 -8.86 6.84 2.07
N ALA A 57 -9.31 7.20 3.27
CA ALA A 57 -10.58 6.76 3.84
C ALA A 57 -11.51 7.98 3.94
N THR A 58 -12.78 7.81 3.58
CA THR A 58 -13.79 8.84 3.81
C THR A 58 -14.46 8.56 5.16
N ILE A 59 -14.33 9.48 6.11
CA ILE A 59 -14.90 9.36 7.46
C ILE A 59 -15.72 10.64 7.71
N LYS A 60 -17.02 10.49 7.97
CA LYS A 60 -17.96 11.62 8.17
C LYS A 60 -17.91 12.67 7.04
N GLY A 61 -17.76 12.21 5.79
CA GLY A 61 -17.66 13.07 4.60
C GLY A 61 -16.28 13.67 4.33
N GLU A 62 -15.34 13.54 5.27
CA GLU A 62 -13.98 14.07 5.14
C GLU A 62 -12.98 12.98 4.72
N ARG A 63 -11.97 13.35 3.94
CA ARG A 63 -10.93 12.42 3.45
C ARG A 63 -9.72 12.41 4.38
N TYR A 64 -9.38 11.23 4.88
CA TYR A 64 -8.22 11.00 5.75
C TYR A 64 -7.21 10.07 5.09
N ALA A 65 -5.92 10.40 5.22
CA ALA A 65 -4.84 9.58 4.71
C ALA A 65 -4.71 8.29 5.53
N LYS A 66 -4.71 7.13 4.85
CA LYS A 66 -4.44 5.82 5.47
C LYS A 66 -2.94 5.60 5.63
N LYS A 67 -2.56 4.56 6.38
CA LYS A 67 -1.19 4.02 6.46
C LYS A 67 -0.48 3.91 5.11
N SER A 68 -1.16 3.47 4.05
CA SER A 68 -0.54 3.33 2.72
C SER A 68 -0.03 4.65 2.15
N THR A 69 -0.73 5.77 2.40
CA THR A 69 -0.28 7.13 2.03
C THR A 69 1.11 7.39 2.58
N PHE A 70 1.27 7.26 3.89
CA PHE A 70 2.55 7.58 4.55
C PHE A 70 3.66 6.61 4.15
N ARG A 71 3.35 5.35 3.87
CA ARG A 71 4.34 4.37 3.39
C ARG A 71 4.82 4.68 1.96
N LYS A 72 3.92 5.08 1.07
CA LYS A 72 4.30 5.54 -0.28
C LYS A 72 5.17 6.79 -0.22
N LEU A 73 4.78 7.77 0.60
CA LEU A 73 5.57 8.99 0.78
C LEU A 73 6.95 8.66 1.38
N ALA A 74 7.02 7.80 2.40
CA ALA A 74 8.28 7.40 2.97
C ALA A 74 9.21 6.74 1.94
N LEU A 75 8.68 5.84 1.10
CA LEU A 75 9.44 5.23 0.02
C LEU A 75 9.94 6.28 -0.99
N ALA A 76 9.06 7.16 -1.45
CA ALA A 76 9.38 8.14 -2.49
C ALA A 76 10.40 9.19 -2.03
N PHE A 77 10.40 9.55 -0.74
CA PHE A 77 11.34 10.53 -0.16
C PHE A 77 12.54 9.88 0.55
N GLY A 78 12.69 8.55 0.48
CA GLY A 78 13.78 7.83 1.16
C GLY A 78 13.75 7.98 2.68
N ILE A 79 12.58 8.15 3.28
CA ILE A 79 12.40 8.33 4.72
C ILE A 79 12.51 6.97 5.41
N SER A 80 13.41 6.88 6.38
CA SER A 80 13.51 5.75 7.30
C SER A 80 12.78 6.07 8.59
N VAL A 81 12.18 5.05 9.23
CA VAL A 81 11.52 5.21 10.53
C VAL A 81 12.03 4.17 11.50
N GLU A 82 12.31 4.61 12.72
CA GLU A 82 12.62 3.74 13.86
C GLU A 82 11.69 4.02 15.04
N ILE A 83 11.45 3.00 15.87
CA ILE A 83 10.77 3.16 17.15
C ILE A 83 11.84 3.49 18.20
N VAL A 84 11.80 4.71 18.70
CA VAL A 84 12.78 5.23 19.66
C VAL A 84 12.42 4.86 21.08
N ARG A 85 11.12 4.80 21.38
CA ARG A 85 10.62 4.49 22.72
C ARG A 85 9.25 3.81 22.64
N GLU A 86 9.04 2.88 23.55
CA GLU A 86 7.76 2.22 23.76
C GLU A 86 7.51 2.12 25.26
N ASP A 87 6.36 2.65 25.69
CA ASP A 87 5.86 2.55 27.06
C ASP A 87 4.45 1.98 27.05
N HIS A 88 4.00 1.52 28.22
CA HIS A 88 2.60 1.23 28.46
C HIS A 88 2.19 1.71 29.86
N ILE A 89 0.93 2.09 29.98
CA ILE A 89 0.30 2.49 31.24
C ILE A 89 -0.89 1.57 31.45
N THR A 90 -0.85 0.79 32.53
CA THR A 90 -1.94 -0.10 32.91
C THR A 90 -2.93 0.65 33.80
N PHE A 91 -4.17 0.74 33.34
CA PHE A 91 -5.32 1.19 34.12
C PHE A 91 -6.08 -0.02 34.69
N LYS A 92 -7.11 0.25 35.48
CA LYS A 92 -7.91 -0.81 36.12
C LYS A 92 -8.48 -1.81 35.10
N ASP A 93 -9.00 -1.30 33.98
CA ASP A 93 -9.74 -2.09 32.99
C ASP A 93 -9.15 -2.00 31.57
N SER A 94 -8.08 -1.24 31.37
CA SER A 94 -7.45 -1.06 30.06
C SER A 94 -5.95 -0.79 30.14
N THR A 95 -5.24 -0.96 29.03
CA THR A 95 -3.82 -0.61 28.91
C THR A 95 -3.66 0.39 27.77
N ALA A 96 -2.98 1.50 28.04
CA ALA A 96 -2.56 2.44 27.00
C ALA A 96 -1.15 2.10 26.55
N PHE A 97 -0.96 1.94 25.25
CA PHE A 97 0.36 1.86 24.63
C PHE A 97 0.76 3.23 24.10
N LEU A 98 1.99 3.66 24.40
CA LEU A 98 2.57 4.91 23.91
C LEU A 98 3.85 4.57 23.16
N LEU A 99 3.92 4.92 21.88
CA LEU A 99 5.09 4.69 21.05
C LEU A 99 5.60 6.01 20.49
N THR A 100 6.91 6.21 20.61
CA THR A 100 7.63 7.33 20.00
C THR A 100 8.37 6.82 18.78
N ALA A 101 8.05 7.35 17.62
CA ALA A 101 8.73 7.04 16.36
C ALA A 101 9.53 8.25 15.87
N ARG A 102 10.68 7.99 15.24
CA ARG A 102 11.50 9.01 14.57
C ARG A 102 11.57 8.69 13.09
N ALA A 103 11.15 9.65 12.26
CA ALA A 103 11.35 9.63 10.82
C ALA A 103 12.58 10.45 10.47
N SER A 104 13.45 9.93 9.61
CA SER A 104 14.67 10.59 9.15
C SER A 104 14.77 10.53 7.63
N SER A 105 15.06 11.65 6.99
CA SER A 105 15.29 11.73 5.54
C SER A 105 16.78 11.75 5.18
N PRO A 106 17.17 11.43 3.93
CA PRO A 106 18.58 11.35 3.52
C PRO A 106 19.36 12.67 3.65
N ASN A 107 18.66 13.80 3.70
CA ASN A 107 19.25 15.13 3.93
C ASN A 107 19.52 15.45 5.41
N GLY A 108 19.35 14.47 6.32
CA GLY A 108 19.60 14.62 7.75
C GLY A 108 18.48 15.29 8.55
N ARG A 109 17.38 15.73 7.91
CA ARG A 109 16.19 16.17 8.64
C ARG A 109 15.52 14.98 9.33
N PHE A 110 14.97 15.22 10.50
CA PHE A 110 14.20 14.23 11.22
C PHE A 110 13.02 14.88 11.94
N MET A 111 11.98 14.09 12.17
CA MET A 111 10.85 14.45 13.02
C MET A 111 10.55 13.30 13.98
N THR A 112 10.18 13.62 15.21
CA THR A 112 9.78 12.64 16.22
C THR A 112 8.33 12.86 16.57
N ALA A 113 7.56 11.79 16.65
CA ALA A 113 6.15 11.86 17.00
C ALA A 113 5.74 10.73 17.92
N VAL A 114 4.72 11.00 18.74
CA VAL A 114 4.13 10.03 19.65
C VAL A 114 2.77 9.58 19.10
N GLY A 115 2.55 8.27 19.11
CA GLY A 115 1.24 7.67 18.88
C GLY A 115 0.81 6.87 20.11
N SER A 116 -0.46 6.97 20.45
CA SER A 116 -1.05 6.21 21.54
C SER A 116 -2.29 5.46 21.09
N CYS A 117 -2.59 4.38 21.80
CA CYS A 117 -3.84 3.64 21.63
C CYS A 117 -4.13 2.87 22.91
N HIS A 118 -5.39 2.92 23.35
CA HIS A 118 -5.85 2.17 24.50
C HIS A 118 -6.51 0.86 24.05
N THR A 119 -6.42 -0.19 24.87
CA THR A 119 -7.08 -1.48 24.57
C THR A 119 -8.60 -1.42 24.57
N ASP A 120 -9.20 -0.37 25.14
CA ASP A 120 -10.64 -0.11 25.17
C ASP A 120 -11.11 0.83 24.04
N GLU A 121 -10.18 1.36 23.22
CA GLU A 121 -10.51 2.30 22.15
C GLU A 121 -11.31 1.65 21.01
N LYS A 122 -11.11 0.34 20.80
CA LYS A 122 -11.81 -0.49 19.81
C LYS A 122 -11.99 -1.89 20.35
N LYS A 123 -12.83 -2.68 19.67
CA LYS A 123 -12.92 -4.14 19.89
C LYS A 123 -11.66 -4.83 19.36
N PHE A 124 -10.57 -4.74 20.10
CA PHE A 124 -9.34 -5.47 19.81
C PHE A 124 -9.47 -6.93 20.23
N SER A 125 -8.88 -7.84 19.44
CA SER A 125 -8.83 -9.26 19.80
C SER A 125 -7.71 -9.53 20.80
N LYS A 126 -6.62 -8.77 20.71
CA LYS A 126 -5.44 -8.88 21.56
C LYS A 126 -4.90 -7.50 21.90
N ALA A 127 -4.25 -7.36 23.06
CA ALA A 127 -3.56 -6.12 23.44
C ALA A 127 -2.48 -5.71 22.41
N SER A 128 -1.89 -6.67 21.70
CA SER A 128 -0.95 -6.42 20.60
C SER A 128 -1.56 -5.61 19.45
N ASP A 129 -2.88 -5.68 19.26
CA ASP A 129 -3.57 -4.94 18.20
C ASP A 129 -3.60 -3.45 18.54
N ALA A 130 -3.89 -3.10 19.80
CA ALA A 130 -3.81 -1.71 20.29
C ALA A 130 -2.39 -1.17 20.17
N ARG A 131 -1.38 -1.96 20.56
CA ARG A 131 0.04 -1.61 20.36
C ARG A 131 0.36 -1.34 18.88
N ALA A 132 -0.13 -2.17 17.96
CA ALA A 132 0.10 -1.99 16.52
C ALA A 132 -0.57 -0.72 15.97
N VAL A 133 -1.73 -0.34 16.50
CA VAL A 133 -2.38 0.94 16.18
C VAL A 133 -1.56 2.11 16.70
N ALA A 134 -1.11 2.08 17.95
CA ALA A 134 -0.24 3.11 18.52
C ALA A 134 1.05 3.28 17.70
N GLN A 135 1.69 2.18 17.30
CA GLN A 135 2.87 2.20 16.42
C GLN A 135 2.56 2.83 15.06
N THR A 136 1.41 2.49 14.48
CA THR A 136 0.98 3.01 13.17
C THR A 136 0.74 4.51 13.25
N ARG A 137 0.06 5.00 14.30
CA ARG A 137 -0.17 6.43 14.54
C ARG A 137 1.14 7.19 14.71
N ALA A 138 2.05 6.69 15.55
CA ALA A 138 3.35 7.30 15.78
C ALA A 138 4.14 7.44 14.46
N THR A 139 4.16 6.35 13.69
CA THR A 139 4.88 6.32 12.41
C THR A 139 4.24 7.25 11.36
N ASN A 140 2.92 7.25 11.25
CA ASN A 140 2.22 8.10 10.29
C ASN A 140 2.45 9.58 10.64
N ARG A 141 2.37 9.93 11.92
CA ARG A 141 2.59 11.30 12.39
C ARG A 141 4.02 11.78 12.16
N CYS A 142 5.05 11.00 12.49
CA CYS A 142 6.42 11.45 12.26
C CYS A 142 6.75 11.60 10.76
N ILE A 143 6.18 10.74 9.90
CA ILE A 143 6.30 10.91 8.44
C ILE A 143 5.54 12.16 7.99
N ALA A 144 4.31 12.35 8.47
CA ALA A 144 3.45 13.50 8.14
C ALA A 144 4.15 14.81 8.45
N ASP A 145 4.67 14.95 9.68
CA ASP A 145 5.40 16.12 10.14
C ASP A 145 6.64 16.40 9.27
N LEU A 146 7.39 15.34 8.91
CA LEU A 146 8.60 15.48 8.10
C LEU A 146 8.31 15.97 6.68
N VAL A 147 7.15 15.58 6.11
CA VAL A 147 6.72 15.97 4.76
C VAL A 147 5.75 17.14 4.73
N GLY A 148 5.47 17.79 5.86
CA GLY A 148 4.58 18.95 5.96
C GLY A 148 3.10 18.62 5.76
N TRP A 149 2.66 17.44 6.17
CA TRP A 149 1.26 17.03 6.20
C TRP A 149 0.67 17.26 7.59
N SER A 150 -0.37 18.09 7.70
CA SER A 150 -0.94 18.50 9.01
C SER A 150 -2.25 17.82 9.39
N ALA A 151 -2.95 17.17 8.45
CA ALA A 151 -4.20 16.49 8.76
C ALA A 151 -3.95 15.16 9.48
N PRO A 152 -4.80 14.78 10.45
CA PRO A 152 -4.68 13.52 11.16
C PRO A 152 -4.83 12.32 10.21
N SER A 153 -4.29 11.17 10.59
CA SER A 153 -4.44 9.95 9.79
C SER A 153 -5.80 9.29 10.03
N ALA A 154 -6.24 8.46 9.08
CA ALA A 154 -7.47 7.69 9.24
C ALA A 154 -7.46 6.85 10.52
N GLU A 155 -6.29 6.30 10.87
CA GLU A 155 -6.11 5.52 12.10
C GLU A 155 -6.28 6.34 13.38
N GLU A 156 -6.20 7.68 13.34
CA GLU A 156 -6.40 8.57 14.50
C GLU A 156 -7.86 8.98 14.71
N ILE A 157 -8.66 8.98 13.64
CA ILE A 157 -10.06 9.45 13.68
C ILE A 157 -11.05 8.30 13.87
N ILE A 158 -10.69 7.10 13.43
CA ILE A 158 -11.51 5.91 13.65
C ILE A 158 -11.40 5.52 15.13
N GLY A 159 -12.37 5.92 15.95
CA GLY A 159 -12.70 5.35 17.27
C GLY A 159 -14.00 4.51 17.25
N GLU A 160 -14.79 4.61 16.19
CA GLU A 160 -15.95 3.75 15.93
C GLU A 160 -15.78 3.10 14.56
N GLU A 161 -16.09 1.81 14.48
CA GLU A 161 -16.00 0.97 13.29
C GLU A 161 -16.64 1.67 12.07
N VAL A 162 -15.81 2.12 11.14
CA VAL A 162 -16.12 1.86 9.74
C VAL A 162 -15.49 0.51 9.50
N GLU A 163 -16.31 -0.53 9.27
CA GLU A 163 -15.81 -1.79 8.73
C GLU A 163 -14.82 -1.43 7.62
N PRO A 164 -13.58 -1.95 7.62
CA PRO A 164 -12.74 -1.78 6.46
C PRO A 164 -13.61 -2.22 5.27
N PRO A 165 -13.69 -1.46 4.15
CA PRO A 165 -14.26 -2.02 2.95
C PRO A 165 -13.57 -3.37 2.82
N ARG A 166 -14.37 -4.45 2.91
CA ARG A 166 -13.86 -5.81 2.88
C ARG A 166 -12.82 -5.77 1.79
N ARG A 167 -11.57 -6.11 2.11
CA ARG A 167 -10.56 -6.25 1.09
C ARG A 167 -11.11 -7.38 0.25
N GLU A 168 -11.85 -7.03 -0.80
CA GLU A 168 -12.02 -7.91 -1.93
C GLU A 168 -10.57 -8.17 -2.28
N LEU A 169 -10.10 -9.38 -1.95
CA LEU A 169 -9.01 -10.01 -2.67
C LEU A 169 -9.20 -9.53 -4.10
N PRO A 170 -8.21 -8.86 -4.74
CA PRO A 170 -8.42 -8.25 -6.04
C PRO A 170 -9.25 -9.24 -6.83
N GLN A 171 -10.54 -8.91 -7.01
CA GLN A 171 -11.34 -9.66 -7.96
C GLN A 171 -10.51 -9.43 -9.18
N ALA A 172 -9.94 -10.50 -9.73
CA ALA A 172 -9.06 -10.42 -10.87
C ALA A 172 -9.74 -9.45 -11.82
N HIS A 173 -9.22 -8.22 -11.92
CA HIS A 173 -9.76 -7.25 -12.83
C HIS A 173 -9.49 -7.95 -14.15
N PRO A 174 -10.51 -8.45 -14.86
CA PRO A 174 -10.27 -8.85 -16.22
C PRO A 174 -9.76 -7.55 -16.85
N ASN A 175 -8.60 -7.60 -17.48
CA ASN A 175 -8.17 -6.51 -18.33
C ASN A 175 -9.40 -6.10 -19.16
N GLU A 176 -9.77 -4.82 -19.13
CA GLU A 176 -10.84 -4.25 -19.95
C GLU A 176 -10.47 -4.21 -21.45
N GLU A 177 -9.70 -5.20 -21.91
CA GLU A 177 -9.42 -5.53 -23.32
C GLU A 177 -9.52 -7.04 -23.60
N GLU A 178 -10.20 -7.82 -22.76
CA GLU A 178 -10.70 -9.14 -23.19
C GLU A 178 -12.13 -9.00 -23.68
N LEU A 179 -12.32 -9.32 -24.97
CA LEU A 179 -13.58 -9.32 -25.68
C LEU A 179 -14.72 -9.80 -24.76
N HIS A 180 -15.80 -9.02 -24.68
CA HIS A 180 -17.08 -9.52 -24.20
C HIS A 180 -17.42 -10.78 -25.00
N GLU A 181 -17.05 -11.97 -24.50
CA GLU A 181 -17.72 -13.19 -24.95
C GLU A 181 -19.19 -13.01 -24.56
N PRO A 182 -20.11 -13.04 -25.52
CA PRO A 182 -21.52 -12.84 -25.20
C PRO A 182 -21.89 -13.86 -24.12
N ARG A 183 -22.63 -13.44 -23.10
CA ARG A 183 -23.05 -14.28 -21.95
C ARG A 183 -23.77 -15.60 -22.35
N ASN A 184 -24.02 -15.79 -23.64
CA ASN A 184 -24.63 -16.95 -24.29
C ASN A 184 -23.70 -17.70 -25.27
N ALA A 185 -22.41 -17.39 -25.34
CA ALA A 185 -21.45 -18.09 -26.19
C ALA A 185 -21.25 -19.53 -25.72
N MET A 186 -21.16 -20.46 -26.67
CA MET A 186 -20.82 -21.85 -26.42
C MET A 186 -19.44 -21.95 -25.75
N THR A 187 -19.34 -22.77 -24.70
CA THR A 187 -18.07 -22.99 -23.99
C THR A 187 -17.07 -23.77 -24.84
N GLU A 188 -15.76 -23.57 -24.60
CA GLU A 188 -14.70 -24.26 -25.33
C GLU A 188 -14.77 -25.80 -25.21
N ARG A 189 -15.28 -26.30 -24.08
CA ARG A 189 -15.55 -27.73 -23.88
C ARG A 189 -16.65 -28.25 -24.81
N GLN A 190 -17.75 -27.50 -24.94
CA GLN A 190 -18.84 -27.84 -25.86
C GLN A 190 -18.38 -27.76 -27.32
N ARG A 191 -17.58 -26.74 -27.67
CA ARG A 191 -16.98 -26.59 -29.00
C ARG A 191 -16.12 -27.79 -29.35
N THR A 192 -15.19 -28.15 -28.46
CA THR A 192 -14.29 -29.31 -28.65
C THR A 192 -15.08 -30.61 -28.81
N LEU A 193 -16.12 -30.79 -27.98
CA LEU A 193 -16.97 -31.97 -28.04
C LEU A 193 -17.77 -32.05 -29.35
N LEU A 194 -18.35 -30.94 -29.82
CA LEU A 194 -19.06 -30.89 -31.11
C LEU A 194 -18.16 -31.22 -32.29
N VAL A 195 -16.96 -30.61 -32.34
CA VAL A 195 -15.99 -30.91 -33.42
C VAL A 195 -15.63 -32.40 -33.42
N SER A 196 -15.41 -32.99 -32.24
CA SER A 196 -15.13 -34.43 -32.12
C SER A 196 -16.30 -35.28 -32.60
N LEU A 197 -17.54 -34.95 -32.19
CA LEU A 197 -18.74 -35.71 -32.55
C LEU A 197 -19.04 -35.59 -34.05
N ILE A 198 -18.94 -34.40 -34.63
CA ILE A 198 -19.15 -34.17 -36.07
C ILE A 198 -18.14 -34.96 -36.90
N ASN A 199 -16.85 -34.93 -36.52
CA ASN A 199 -15.83 -35.72 -37.21
C ASN A 199 -16.05 -37.24 -37.10
N GLN A 200 -16.67 -37.70 -36.00
CA GLN A 200 -16.92 -39.12 -35.77
C GLN A 200 -18.24 -39.62 -36.39
N LYS A 201 -19.28 -38.79 -36.44
CA LYS A 201 -20.65 -39.19 -36.78
C LYS A 201 -21.09 -38.74 -38.18
N VAL A 202 -20.53 -37.66 -38.72
CA VAL A 202 -20.86 -37.18 -40.07
C VAL A 202 -19.86 -37.77 -41.05
N ILE A 203 -20.31 -38.74 -41.84
CA ILE A 203 -19.48 -39.49 -42.79
C ILE A 203 -19.28 -38.69 -44.08
N ASP A 204 -20.32 -37.97 -44.52
CA ASP A 204 -20.27 -37.16 -45.73
C ASP A 204 -19.34 -35.94 -45.55
N SER A 205 -18.45 -35.73 -46.51
CA SER A 205 -17.40 -34.71 -46.38
C SER A 205 -17.94 -33.28 -46.52
N GLU A 206 -18.93 -33.07 -47.38
CA GLU A 206 -19.52 -31.75 -47.61
C GLU A 206 -20.41 -31.36 -46.43
N GLU A 207 -21.25 -32.28 -45.95
CA GLU A 207 -22.09 -32.05 -44.76
C GLU A 207 -21.25 -31.78 -43.50
N ARG A 208 -20.11 -32.46 -43.36
CA ARG A 208 -19.19 -32.25 -42.24
C ARG A 208 -18.55 -30.88 -42.28
N GLU A 209 -18.11 -30.42 -43.45
CA GLU A 209 -17.50 -29.09 -43.60
C GLU A 209 -18.50 -27.97 -43.31
N VAL A 210 -19.74 -28.12 -43.81
CA VAL A 210 -20.85 -27.22 -43.47
C VAL A 210 -21.11 -27.21 -41.97
N ALA A 211 -21.24 -28.38 -41.34
CA ALA A 211 -21.49 -28.48 -39.90
C ALA A 211 -20.38 -27.81 -39.08
N LEU A 212 -19.09 -28.03 -39.42
CA LEU A 212 -17.96 -27.41 -38.73
C LEU A 212 -17.92 -25.88 -38.87
N SER A 213 -18.36 -25.35 -40.03
CA SER A 213 -18.38 -23.90 -40.28
C SER A 213 -19.39 -23.16 -39.41
N VAL A 214 -20.51 -23.81 -39.06
CA VAL A 214 -21.63 -23.19 -38.32
C VAL A 214 -21.44 -23.26 -36.80
N ILE A 215 -20.57 -24.15 -36.30
CA ILE A 215 -20.25 -24.31 -34.85
C ILE A 215 -19.93 -22.97 -34.18
N GLY A 216 -19.19 -22.09 -34.87
CA GLY A 216 -18.78 -20.79 -34.33
C GLY A 216 -19.95 -19.84 -34.01
N SER A 217 -21.13 -20.09 -34.57
CA SER A 217 -22.34 -19.29 -34.36
C SER A 217 -23.30 -19.86 -33.30
N TYR A 218 -23.04 -21.06 -32.75
CA TYR A 218 -23.93 -21.67 -31.79
C TYR A 218 -23.88 -20.98 -30.42
N SER A 219 -25.07 -20.73 -29.87
CA SER A 219 -25.19 -20.39 -28.46
C SER A 219 -24.91 -21.61 -27.58
N LYS A 220 -24.72 -21.37 -26.29
CA LYS A 220 -24.52 -22.43 -25.29
C LYS A 220 -25.69 -23.41 -25.24
N GLU A 221 -26.92 -22.92 -25.40
CA GLU A 221 -28.13 -23.72 -25.42
C GLU A 221 -28.20 -24.58 -26.69
N ASP A 222 -27.96 -23.98 -27.86
CA ASP A 222 -27.99 -24.68 -29.15
C ASP A 222 -26.90 -25.76 -29.19
N ALA A 223 -25.70 -25.44 -28.73
CA ALA A 223 -24.61 -26.38 -28.62
C ALA A 223 -24.98 -27.60 -27.75
N SER A 224 -25.67 -27.38 -26.63
CA SER A 224 -26.09 -28.46 -25.73
C SER A 224 -27.16 -29.36 -26.38
N GLN A 225 -28.09 -28.78 -27.14
CA GLN A 225 -29.11 -29.53 -27.87
C GLN A 225 -28.49 -30.38 -28.97
N VAL A 226 -27.58 -29.81 -29.76
CA VAL A 226 -26.90 -30.52 -30.85
C VAL A 226 -26.01 -31.64 -30.31
N ILE A 227 -25.25 -31.38 -29.24
CA ILE A 227 -24.46 -32.43 -28.55
C ILE A 227 -25.37 -33.59 -28.12
N SER A 228 -26.51 -33.28 -27.51
CA SER A 228 -27.47 -34.30 -27.06
C SER A 228 -27.97 -35.14 -28.24
N SER A 229 -28.30 -34.50 -29.38
CA SER A 229 -28.75 -35.21 -30.59
C SER A 229 -27.73 -36.20 -31.17
N TYR A 230 -26.42 -35.90 -31.03
CA TYR A 230 -25.34 -36.79 -31.48
C TYR A 230 -25.01 -37.90 -30.48
N LEU A 231 -25.34 -37.70 -29.20
CA LEU A 231 -25.13 -38.66 -28.12
C LEU A 231 -26.31 -39.62 -27.93
N GLU A 232 -27.52 -39.22 -28.35
CA GLU A 232 -28.67 -40.12 -28.35
C GLU A 232 -28.45 -41.29 -29.34
N PRO A 233 -28.74 -42.53 -28.93
CA PRO A 233 -28.68 -43.67 -29.83
C PRO A 233 -29.78 -43.53 -30.88
N GLN A 234 -29.40 -43.42 -32.15
CA GLN A 234 -30.35 -43.41 -33.26
C GLN A 234 -31.20 -44.69 -33.21
N PRO A 235 -32.54 -44.60 -33.28
CA PRO A 235 -33.39 -45.78 -33.34
C PRO A 235 -33.06 -46.59 -34.60
N ALA A 236 -33.04 -47.91 -34.45
CA ALA A 236 -32.71 -48.89 -35.49
C ALA A 236 -33.70 -48.88 -36.67
#